data_AF-A0AAE5XFB0-F1
#
_entry.id   AF-A0AAE5XFB0-F1
#
_cell.length_a   1.000
_cell.length_b   1.000
_cell.length_c   1.000
_cell.angle_alpha   90.00
_cell.angle_beta   90.00
_cell.angle_gamma   90.00
#
_symmetry.space_group_name_H-M   'P 1'
#
loop_
_entity.id
_entity.type
_entity.pdbx_description
1 polymer ?
#
loop_
_entity_poly.entity_id
_entity_poly.type
_entity_poly.pdbx_seq_one_letter_code
_entity_poly.pdbx_strand_id
1 'polypeptide(L)'
;MSPQVIAKARQLSAWFHAFLCGLFLIPFFVYGLFTSSVDILPASKRLLVDWGPIILESMALAYVYGKLLGHWYLPLEKNRSLFVKLLTSCIVSFLTAVTFSLLAGVAGVIALKSVESGLGIALLGMVGASLIVVKLLPFIAPLGGLGGWLVMKHCAKLIEQESNEVS
;
A
#
# COMPACT_ATOMS: atom_id res chain seq x y z
N MET A 1 -9.12 25.61 -1.19
CA MET A 1 -7.88 24.88 -0.86
C MET A 1 -7.02 24.87 -2.11
N SER A 2 -5.74 25.25 -2.03
CA SER A 2 -4.91 25.43 -3.23
C SER A 2 -4.64 24.09 -3.94
N PRO A 3 -4.52 24.07 -5.28
CA PRO A 3 -4.10 22.89 -6.03
C PRO A 3 -2.74 22.33 -5.57
N GLN A 4 -1.85 23.19 -5.07
CA GLN A 4 -0.52 22.83 -4.58
C GLN A 4 -0.60 21.98 -3.30
N VAL A 5 -1.44 22.36 -2.34
CA VAL A 5 -1.69 21.60 -1.11
C VAL A 5 -2.26 20.21 -1.41
N ILE A 6 -3.21 20.12 -2.36
CA ILE A 6 -3.79 18.84 -2.80
C ILE A 6 -2.73 17.96 -3.45
N ALA A 7 -1.91 18.51 -4.35
CA ALA A 7 -0.84 17.78 -5.02
C ALA A 7 0.17 17.23 -4.01
N LYS A 8 0.54 18.02 -2.99
CA LYS A 8 1.47 17.59 -1.94
C LYS A 8 0.87 16.51 -1.04
N ALA A 9 -0.40 16.64 -0.65
CA ALA A 9 -1.10 15.62 0.14
C ALA A 9 -1.14 14.27 -0.59
N ARG A 10 -1.44 14.30 -1.89
CA ARG A 10 -1.39 13.11 -2.76
C ARG A 10 0.00 12.49 -2.80
N GLN A 11 1.04 13.31 -2.95
CA GLN A 11 2.42 12.82 -3.00
C GLN A 11 2.87 12.19 -1.68
N LEU A 12 2.55 12.82 -0.54
CA LEU A 12 2.88 12.29 0.78
C LEU A 12 2.13 10.99 1.08
N SER A 13 0.85 10.93 0.74
CA SER A 13 0.05 9.71 0.85
C SER A 13 0.61 8.57 0.00
N ALA A 14 1.05 8.86 -1.23
CA ALA A 14 1.65 7.87 -2.13
C ALA A 14 2.90 7.23 -1.51
N TRP A 15 3.85 8.05 -1.04
CA TRP A 15 5.06 7.57 -0.39
C TRP A 15 4.79 6.84 0.92
N PHE A 16 3.84 7.35 1.72
CA PHE A 16 3.44 6.70 2.96
C PHE A 16 2.92 5.27 2.72
N HIS A 17 1.99 5.09 1.78
CA HIS A 17 1.43 3.77 1.51
C HIS A 17 2.42 2.83 0.81
N ALA A 18 3.29 3.33 -0.06
CA ALA A 18 4.37 2.54 -0.65
C ALA A 18 5.34 2.03 0.43
N PHE A 19 5.75 2.90 1.36
CA PHE A 19 6.60 2.53 2.49
C PHE A 19 5.90 1.52 3.42
N LEU A 20 4.63 1.76 3.76
CA LEU A 20 3.85 0.87 4.60
C LEU A 20 3.68 -0.51 3.97
N CYS A 21 3.41 -0.55 2.65
CA CYS A 21 3.33 -1.79 1.88
C CYS A 21 4.65 -2.57 1.94
N GLY A 22 5.78 -1.91 1.66
CA GLY A 22 7.10 -2.54 1.78
C GLY A 22 7.37 -3.08 3.19
N LEU A 23 7.08 -2.30 4.23
CA LEU A 23 7.25 -2.70 5.63
C LEU A 23 6.49 -3.99 5.97
N PHE A 24 5.27 -4.17 5.45
CA PHE A 24 4.47 -5.37 5.70
C PHE A 24 4.86 -6.57 4.85
N LEU A 25 5.50 -6.36 3.69
CA LEU A 25 5.95 -7.45 2.83
C LEU A 25 7.34 -7.97 3.21
N ILE A 26 8.18 -7.15 3.87
CA ILE A 26 9.50 -7.55 4.36
C ILE A 26 9.45 -8.75 5.33
N PRO A 27 8.51 -8.87 6.29
CA PRO A 27 8.40 -10.07 7.12
C PRO A 27 8.13 -11.36 6.34
N PHE A 28 7.36 -11.31 5.25
CA PHE A 28 7.16 -12.47 4.37
C PHE A 28 8.44 -12.82 3.61
N PHE A 29 9.20 -11.81 3.20
CA PHE A 29 10.54 -11.95 2.62
C PHE A 29 11.51 -12.61 3.63
N VAL A 30 11.55 -12.13 4.87
CA VAL A 30 12.40 -12.69 5.93
C VAL A 30 11.98 -14.12 6.29
N TYR A 31 10.68 -14.39 6.39
CA TYR A 31 10.16 -15.74 6.64
C TYR A 31 10.54 -16.72 5.53
N GLY A 32 10.43 -16.31 4.26
CA GLY A 32 10.86 -17.12 3.11
C GLY A 32 12.34 -17.49 3.15
N LEU A 33 13.20 -16.60 3.65
CA LEU A 33 14.63 -16.89 3.87
C LEU A 33 14.84 -17.98 4.92
N PHE A 34 14.04 -17.99 5.99
CA PHE A 34 14.19 -18.94 7.10
C PHE A 34 13.55 -20.31 6.84
N THR A 35 12.50 -20.40 6.02
CA THR A 35 11.87 -21.68 5.64
C THR A 35 12.60 -22.39 4.50
N SER A 36 13.48 -21.69 3.79
CA SER A 36 14.34 -22.27 2.75
C SER A 36 15.52 -22.98 3.41
N SER A 37 15.38 -24.26 3.72
CA SER A 37 16.39 -25.09 4.41
C SER A 37 17.61 -25.46 3.54
N VAL A 38 18.03 -24.61 2.60
CA VAL A 38 19.07 -24.90 1.62
C VAL A 38 19.92 -23.65 1.43
N ASP A 39 21.23 -23.78 1.64
CA ASP A 39 22.31 -22.79 1.41
C ASP A 39 21.90 -21.31 1.19
N ILE A 40 22.40 -20.44 2.07
CA ILE A 40 22.06 -18.99 2.11
C ILE A 40 22.31 -18.27 0.76
N LEU A 41 23.30 -18.71 -0.04
CA LEU A 41 23.60 -18.12 -1.35
C LEU A 41 22.51 -18.38 -2.41
N PRO A 42 22.10 -19.62 -2.70
CA PRO A 42 20.99 -19.86 -3.64
C PRO A 42 19.63 -19.36 -3.12
N ALA A 43 19.38 -19.39 -1.80
CA ALA A 43 18.15 -18.89 -1.20
C ALA A 43 17.99 -17.37 -1.39
N SER A 44 19.04 -16.58 -1.16
CA SER A 44 19.01 -15.12 -1.35
C SER A 44 18.82 -14.71 -2.82
N LYS A 45 19.36 -15.49 -3.77
CA LYS A 45 19.21 -15.23 -5.21
C LYS A 45 17.79 -15.50 -5.71
N ARG A 46 17.18 -16.62 -5.31
CA ARG A 46 15.74 -16.87 -5.54
C ARG A 46 14.88 -15.80 -4.91
N LEU A 47 15.22 -15.35 -3.70
CA LEU A 47 14.46 -14.30 -3.06
C LEU A 47 14.49 -12.96 -3.81
N LEU A 48 15.66 -12.53 -4.25
CA LEU A 48 15.78 -11.26 -4.95
C LEU A 48 15.11 -11.30 -6.34
N VAL A 49 15.21 -12.44 -7.03
CA VAL A 49 14.69 -12.62 -8.39
C VAL A 49 13.19 -12.92 -8.40
N ASP A 50 12.70 -13.73 -7.46
CA ASP A 50 11.32 -14.20 -7.46
C ASP A 50 10.41 -13.27 -6.63
N TRP A 51 10.87 -12.79 -5.47
CA TRP A 51 10.07 -11.97 -4.55
C TRP A 51 10.32 -10.47 -4.69
N GLY A 52 11.53 -10.07 -5.12
CA GLY A 52 11.87 -8.67 -5.35
C GLY A 52 10.89 -7.95 -6.28
N PRO A 53 10.58 -8.49 -7.48
CA PRO A 53 9.60 -7.90 -8.39
C PRO A 53 8.20 -7.79 -7.77
N ILE A 54 7.75 -8.83 -7.06
CA ILE A 54 6.43 -8.85 -6.40
C ILE A 54 6.29 -7.70 -5.38
N ILE A 55 7.33 -7.47 -4.59
CA ILE A 55 7.36 -6.39 -3.59
C ILE A 55 7.33 -5.03 -4.30
N LEU A 56 8.16 -4.85 -5.33
CA LEU A 56 8.23 -3.59 -6.08
C LEU A 56 6.91 -3.26 -6.79
N GLU A 57 6.27 -4.25 -7.41
CA GLU A 57 4.95 -4.10 -8.04
C GLU A 57 3.88 -3.73 -7.02
N SER A 58 3.86 -4.40 -5.87
CA SER A 58 2.93 -4.09 -4.78
C SER A 58 3.12 -2.67 -4.24
N MET A 59 4.38 -2.25 -4.06
CA MET A 59 4.71 -0.88 -3.66
C MET A 59 4.31 0.16 -4.72
N ALA A 60 4.49 -0.15 -6.01
CA ALA A 60 4.08 0.73 -7.11
C ALA A 60 2.55 0.89 -7.15
N LEU A 61 1.80 -0.19 -6.97
CA LEU A 61 0.33 -0.15 -6.86
C LEU A 61 -0.10 0.67 -5.63
N ALA A 62 0.51 0.43 -4.47
CA ALA A 62 0.23 1.20 -3.25
C ALA A 62 0.54 2.69 -3.43
N TYR A 63 1.60 3.04 -4.16
CA TYR A 63 1.93 4.41 -4.52
C TYR A 63 0.83 5.04 -5.39
N VAL A 64 0.38 4.35 -6.44
CA VAL A 64 -0.67 4.84 -7.35
C VAL A 64 -1.97 5.08 -6.58
N TYR A 65 -2.43 4.11 -5.78
CA TYR A 65 -3.63 4.27 -4.97
C TYR A 65 -3.49 5.33 -3.89
N GLY A 66 -2.33 5.41 -3.23
CA GLY A 66 -2.02 6.46 -2.28
C GLY A 66 -2.05 7.85 -2.92
N LYS A 67 -1.59 7.99 -4.17
CA LYS A 67 -1.65 9.24 -4.94
C LYS A 67 -3.08 9.60 -5.34
N LEU A 68 -3.86 8.62 -5.80
CA LEU A 68 -5.26 8.81 -6.19
C LEU A 68 -6.11 9.25 -4.99
N LEU A 69 -5.99 8.53 -3.87
CA LEU A 69 -6.82 8.72 -2.68
C LEU A 69 -6.20 9.67 -1.66
N GLY A 70 -4.99 10.18 -1.86
CA GLY A 70 -4.32 11.02 -0.86
C GLY A 70 -5.01 12.34 -0.54
N HIS A 71 -5.86 12.82 -1.44
CA HIS A 71 -6.73 13.97 -1.16
C HIS A 71 -7.82 13.64 -0.12
N TRP A 72 -8.09 12.37 0.16
CA TRP A 72 -8.99 11.93 1.24
C TRP A 72 -8.41 12.15 2.62
N TYR A 73 -7.16 12.62 2.74
CA TYR A 73 -6.65 13.20 3.99
C TYR A 73 -7.06 14.67 4.17
N LEU A 74 -7.73 15.28 3.19
CA LEU A 74 -8.24 16.66 3.20
C LEU A 74 -9.78 16.70 3.12
N PRO A 75 -10.45 17.74 3.69
CA PRO A 75 -9.87 18.90 4.37
C PRO A 75 -9.35 18.59 5.78
N LEU A 76 -8.40 19.42 6.23
CA LEU A 76 -7.78 19.39 7.57
C LEU A 76 -8.72 19.96 8.62
N GLU A 77 -9.94 19.45 8.72
CA GLU A 77 -10.72 19.74 9.91
C GLU A 77 -9.93 19.24 11.11
N LYS A 78 -9.68 20.13 12.09
CA LYS A 78 -8.93 19.82 13.32
C LYS A 78 -9.40 18.53 14.01
N ASN A 79 -10.62 18.07 13.71
CA ASN A 79 -11.26 16.87 14.23
C ASN A 79 -11.65 15.83 13.19
N ARG A 80 -10.97 15.72 12.03
CA ARG A 80 -11.20 14.53 11.20
C ARG A 80 -10.89 13.28 12.02
N SER A 81 -11.92 12.46 12.21
CA SER A 81 -11.87 11.34 13.14
C SER A 81 -10.77 10.37 12.72
N LEU A 82 -10.13 9.75 13.72
CA LEU A 82 -9.14 8.68 13.50
C LEU A 82 -9.67 7.64 12.50
N PHE A 83 -10.98 7.36 12.56
CA PHE A 83 -11.70 6.48 11.66
C PHE A 83 -11.51 6.80 10.17
N VAL A 84 -11.60 8.06 9.73
CA VAL A 84 -11.45 8.40 8.30
C VAL A 84 -10.01 8.14 7.82
N LYS A 85 -9.02 8.40 8.68
CA LYS A 85 -7.60 8.18 8.37
C LYS A 85 -7.32 6.69 8.22
N LEU A 86 -7.86 5.90 9.15
CA LEU A 86 -7.80 4.44 9.16
C LEU A 86 -8.47 3.86 7.91
N LEU A 87 -9.67 4.34 7.61
CA LEU A 87 -10.47 3.89 6.47
C LEU A 87 -9.72 4.12 5.15
N THR A 88 -9.14 5.31 4.95
CA THR A 88 -8.35 5.60 3.75
C THR A 88 -7.17 4.65 3.60
N SER A 89 -6.42 4.37 4.67
CA SER A 89 -5.31 3.42 4.61
C SER A 89 -5.76 1.98 4.36
N CYS A 90 -6.86 1.55 4.98
CA CYS A 90 -7.43 0.22 4.72
C CYS A 90 -7.89 0.06 3.28
N ILE A 91 -8.53 1.09 2.71
CA ILE A 91 -8.99 1.09 1.32
C ILE A 91 -7.79 1.04 0.36
N VAL A 92 -6.74 1.83 0.59
CA VAL A 92 -5.53 1.79 -0.24
C VAL A 92 -4.87 0.41 -0.19
N SER A 93 -4.72 -0.18 1.01
CA SER A 93 -4.17 -1.53 1.18
C SER A 93 -5.03 -2.61 0.50
N PHE A 94 -6.35 -2.52 0.63
CA PHE A 94 -7.28 -3.45 -0.01
C PHE A 94 -7.24 -3.36 -1.54
N LEU A 95 -7.31 -2.16 -2.11
CA LEU A 95 -7.22 -1.95 -3.55
C LEU A 95 -5.90 -2.44 -4.13
N THR A 96 -4.79 -2.21 -3.42
CA THR A 96 -3.47 -2.71 -3.80
C THR A 96 -3.48 -4.24 -3.90
N ALA A 97 -4.00 -4.91 -2.88
CA ALA A 97 -3.99 -6.37 -2.80
C ALA A 97 -4.95 -7.03 -3.80
N VAL A 98 -6.15 -6.45 -4.01
CA VAL A 98 -7.10 -6.92 -5.02
C VAL A 98 -6.53 -6.77 -6.43
N THR A 99 -5.97 -5.60 -6.76
CA THR A 99 -5.40 -5.37 -8.10
C THR A 99 -4.21 -6.26 -8.37
N PHE A 100 -3.34 -6.49 -7.38
CA PHE A 100 -2.26 -7.46 -7.50
C PHE A 100 -2.81 -8.89 -7.76
N SER A 101 -3.84 -9.31 -7.04
CA SER A 101 -4.47 -10.63 -7.23
C SER A 101 -5.08 -10.81 -8.62
N LEU A 102 -5.69 -9.75 -9.17
CA LEU A 102 -6.21 -9.75 -10.53
C LEU A 102 -5.09 -9.85 -11.57
N LEU A 103 -4.00 -9.09 -11.40
CA LEU A 103 -2.84 -9.16 -12.29
C LEU A 103 -2.17 -10.54 -12.25
N ALA A 104 -2.04 -11.14 -11.07
CA ALA A 104 -1.55 -12.50 -10.92
C ALA A 104 -2.47 -13.54 -11.59
N GLY A 105 -3.79 -13.34 -11.49
CA GLY A 105 -4.77 -14.16 -12.20
C GLY A 105 -4.62 -14.09 -13.72
N VAL A 106 -4.49 -12.88 -14.28
CA VAL A 106 -4.25 -12.67 -15.71
C VAL A 106 -2.93 -13.29 -16.16
N ALA A 107 -1.86 -13.11 -15.39
CA ALA A 107 -0.57 -13.75 -15.65
C ALA A 107 -0.70 -15.29 -15.62
N GLY A 108 -1.51 -15.82 -14.70
CA GLY A 108 -1.84 -17.24 -14.61
C GLY A 108 -2.58 -17.76 -15.84
N VAL A 109 -3.54 -17.01 -16.39
CA VAL A 109 -4.21 -17.35 -17.65
C VAL A 109 -3.20 -17.45 -18.79
N ILE A 110 -2.30 -16.46 -18.90
CA ILE A 110 -1.30 -16.41 -19.98
C ILE A 110 -0.30 -17.57 -19.86
N ALA A 111 0.20 -17.81 -18.65
CA ALA A 111 1.22 -18.84 -18.40
C ALA A 111 0.66 -20.27 -18.53
N LEU A 112 -0.53 -20.52 -18.00
CA LEU A 112 -1.14 -21.85 -17.97
C LEU A 112 -2.06 -22.11 -19.17
N LYS A 113 -2.24 -21.11 -20.04
CA LYS A 113 -3.16 -21.14 -21.20
C LYS A 113 -4.58 -21.61 -20.84
N SER A 114 -5.02 -21.36 -19.60
CA SER A 114 -6.30 -21.80 -19.06
C SER A 114 -6.97 -20.69 -18.27
N VAL A 115 -8.17 -20.30 -18.71
CA VAL A 115 -8.99 -19.29 -18.04
C VAL A 115 -9.44 -19.77 -16.67
N GLU A 116 -9.78 -21.05 -16.54
CA GLU A 116 -10.25 -21.64 -15.29
C GLU A 116 -9.16 -21.63 -14.21
N SER A 117 -7.93 -21.98 -14.59
CA SER A 117 -6.77 -21.91 -13.69
C SER A 117 -6.43 -20.48 -13.28
N GLY A 118 -6.46 -19.53 -14.22
CA GLY A 118 -6.21 -18.12 -13.91
C GLY A 118 -7.31 -17.46 -13.06
N LEU A 119 -8.58 -17.83 -13.28
CA LEU A 119 -9.70 -17.41 -12.43
C LEU A 119 -9.54 -17.96 -11.00
N GLY A 120 -9.15 -19.22 -10.87
CA GLY A 120 -8.84 -19.84 -9.58
C GLY A 120 -7.75 -19.09 -8.83
N ILE A 121 -6.66 -18.73 -9.51
CA ILE A 121 -5.55 -17.93 -8.94
C ILE A 121 -6.04 -16.54 -8.51
N ALA A 122 -6.85 -15.86 -9.33
CA ALA A 122 -7.40 -14.56 -9.00
C ALA A 122 -8.28 -14.61 -7.75
N LEU A 123 -9.20 -15.59 -7.68
CA LEU A 123 -10.13 -15.76 -6.56
C LEU A 123 -9.39 -16.13 -5.27
N LEU A 124 -8.46 -17.10 -5.33
CA LEU A 124 -7.62 -17.47 -4.19
C LEU A 124 -6.78 -16.28 -3.71
N GLY A 125 -6.23 -15.50 -4.65
CA GLY A 125 -5.50 -14.27 -4.37
C GLY A 125 -6.36 -13.25 -3.63
N MET A 126 -7.58 -12.96 -4.12
CA MET A 126 -8.49 -11.99 -3.50
C MET A 126 -8.97 -12.42 -2.10
N VAL A 127 -9.27 -13.70 -1.91
CA VAL A 127 -9.64 -14.24 -0.59
C VAL A 127 -8.44 -14.18 0.37
N GLY A 128 -7.27 -14.61 -0.08
CA GLY A 128 -6.02 -14.53 0.68
C GLY A 128 -5.66 -13.10 1.07
N ALA A 129 -5.75 -12.16 0.13
CA ALA A 129 -5.56 -10.73 0.34
C ALA A 129 -6.51 -10.18 1.41
N SER A 130 -7.80 -10.52 1.33
CA SER A 130 -8.81 -10.08 2.31
C SER A 130 -8.50 -10.60 3.71
N LEU A 131 -8.12 -11.88 3.84
CA LEU A 131 -7.74 -12.48 5.11
C LEU A 131 -6.46 -11.84 5.69
N ILE A 132 -5.47 -11.55 4.85
CA ILE A 132 -4.23 -10.89 5.26
C ILE A 132 -4.53 -9.46 5.72
N VAL A 133 -5.34 -8.68 5.00
CA VAL A 133 -5.72 -7.32 5.40
C VAL A 133 -6.43 -7.33 6.76
N VAL A 134 -7.36 -8.27 6.99
CA VAL A 134 -8.04 -8.40 8.29
C VAL A 134 -7.06 -8.75 9.42
N LYS A 135 -6.12 -9.67 9.18
CA LYS A 135 -5.10 -10.05 10.17
C LYS A 135 -4.08 -8.95 10.43
N LEU A 136 -3.76 -8.15 9.42
CA LEU A 136 -2.84 -7.02 9.52
C LEU A 136 -3.53 -5.74 10.01
N LEU A 137 -4.86 -5.70 10.07
CA LEU A 137 -5.64 -4.55 10.53
C LEU A 137 -5.16 -3.98 11.88
N PRO A 138 -4.83 -4.79 12.91
CA PRO A 138 -4.31 -4.28 14.19
C PRO A 138 -2.97 -3.54 14.07
N PHE A 139 -2.21 -3.79 13.00
CA PHE A 139 -0.93 -3.13 12.72
C PHE A 139 -1.08 -1.98 11.72
N ILE A 140 -1.89 -2.17 10.68
CA ILE A 140 -2.23 -1.13 9.68
C ILE A 140 -2.94 0.02 10.36
N ALA A 141 -3.79 -0.24 11.36
CA ALA A 141 -4.53 0.79 12.06
C ALA A 141 -3.63 1.84 12.76
N PRO A 142 -2.75 1.47 13.71
CA PRO A 142 -1.88 2.45 14.37
C PRO A 142 -0.94 3.13 13.36
N LEU A 143 -0.36 2.40 12.41
CA LEU A 143 0.56 2.98 11.42
C LEU A 143 -0.15 3.90 10.43
N GLY A 144 -1.32 3.52 9.94
CA GLY A 144 -2.21 4.31 9.08
C GLY A 144 -2.72 5.58 9.79
N GLY A 145 -3.08 5.46 11.07
CA GLY A 145 -3.48 6.59 11.91
C GLY A 145 -2.35 7.60 12.11
N LEU A 146 -1.14 7.11 12.45
CA LEU A 146 0.06 7.95 12.63
C LEU A 146 0.52 8.59 11.31
N GLY A 147 0.57 7.80 10.24
CA GLY A 147 0.93 8.29 8.90
C GLY A 147 -0.04 9.34 8.40
N GLY A 148 -1.34 9.07 8.49
CA GLY A 148 -2.38 10.05 8.16
C GLY A 148 -2.23 11.34 8.97
N TRP A 149 -1.98 11.23 10.29
CA TRP A 149 -1.71 12.39 11.16
C TRP A 149 -0.50 13.21 10.70
N LEU A 150 0.62 12.56 10.35
CA LEU A 150 1.81 13.25 9.85
C LEU A 150 1.56 13.97 8.52
N VAL A 151 0.85 13.33 7.59
CA VAL A 151 0.47 13.94 6.30
C VAL A 151 -0.36 15.20 6.55
N MET A 152 -1.38 15.11 7.40
CA MET A 152 -2.22 16.28 7.71
C MET A 152 -1.45 17.38 8.43
N LYS A 153 -0.57 17.05 9.39
CA LYS A 153 0.26 18.04 10.08
C LYS A 153 1.17 18.80 9.11
N HIS A 154 1.73 18.11 8.13
CA HIS A 154 2.54 18.75 7.10
C HIS A 154 1.71 19.63 6.17
N CYS A 155 0.54 19.15 5.73
CA CYS A 155 -0.38 19.94 4.92
C CYS A 155 -0.90 21.19 5.68
N ALA A 156 -1.12 21.11 6.99
CA ALA A 156 -1.55 22.25 7.80
C ALA A 156 -0.53 23.38 7.77
N LYS A 157 0.75 23.03 7.98
CA LYS A 157 1.86 24.00 7.91
C LYS A 157 1.96 24.68 6.55
N LEU A 158 1.75 23.94 5.46
CA LEU A 158 1.80 24.51 4.11
C LEU A 158 0.66 25.51 3.87
N ILE A 159 -0.55 25.21 4.38
CA ILE A 159 -1.67 26.15 4.30
C ILE A 159 -1.39 27.42 5.12
N GLU A 160 -0.83 27.29 6.33
CA GLU A 160 -0.43 28.44 7.16
C GLU A 160 0.64 29.32 6.48
N GLN A 161 1.59 28.70 5.77
CA GLN A 161 2.61 29.42 5.01
C GLN A 161 1.98 30.18 3.83
N GLU A 162 1.15 29.53 3.01
CA GLU A 162 0.43 30.18 1.92
C GLU A 162 -0.46 31.33 2.41
N SER A 163 -1.08 31.23 3.58
CA SER A 163 -1.92 32.31 4.12
C SER A 163 -1.12 33.54 4.57
N ASN A 164 0.11 33.33 5.08
CA ASN A 164 0.97 34.42 5.57
C ASN A 164 1.70 35.16 4.45
N GLU A 165 1.87 34.54 3.27
CA GLU A 165 2.49 35.19 2.10
C GLU A 165 1.51 36.09 1.32
N VAL A 166 0.20 35.96 1.58
CA VAL A 166 -0.88 36.70 0.91
C VAL A 166 -1.40 37.88 1.76
N SER A 167 -0.96 38.00 3.02
CA SER A 167 -1.27 39.09 3.96
C SER A 167 -0.17 40.13 4.03
#